data_AF-A0A0A8YUS4-F1
#
_entry.id   AF-A0A0A8YUS4-F1
#
_cell.length_a   1.000
_cell.length_b   1.000
_cell.length_c   1.000
_cell.angle_alpha   90.00
_cell.angle_beta   90.00
_cell.angle_gamma   90.00
#
_symmetry.space_group_name_H-M   'P 1'
#
loop_
_entity.id
_entity.type
_entity.pdbx_description
1 polymer ?
#
loop_
_entity_poly.entity_id
_entity_poly.type
_entity_poly.pdbx_seq_one_letter_code
_entity_poly.pdbx_strand_id
1 'polypeptide(L)' 'MRVLDLGAYDAILGMDWLKPQSPMVCHWEHKTMEFDDEGRRVKLQGVQSSSRAVTELLLSNF' A
#
# COMPACT_ATOMS: atom_id res chain seq x y z
N MET A 1 -7.94 15.11 9.32
CA MET A 1 -7.93 13.73 8.79
C MET A 1 -7.79 13.84 7.27
N ARG A 2 -6.58 13.64 6.73
CA ARG A 2 -6.37 13.62 5.28
C ARG A 2 -6.47 12.16 4.83
N VAL A 3 -7.54 11.85 4.11
CA VAL A 3 -7.69 10.58 3.41
C VAL A 3 -6.90 10.72 2.11
N LEU A 4 -5.79 10.01 1.97
CA LEU A 4 -5.08 9.88 0.70
C LEU A 4 -5.88 8.87 -0.13
N ASP A 5 -6.61 9.38 -1.11
CA ASP A 5 -7.40 8.57 -2.04
C ASP A 5 -6.44 7.90 -3.04
N LEU A 6 -5.78 6.85 -2.55
CA LEU A 6 -4.93 6.00 -3.36
C LEU A 6 -5.87 5.05 -4.11
N GLY A 7 -6.30 5.48 -5.30
CA GLY A 7 -6.93 4.58 -6.27
C GLY A 7 -6.00 3.41 -6.65
N ALA A 8 -6.34 2.66 -7.70
CA ALA A 8 -5.57 1.51 -8.20
C ALA A 8 -4.21 1.90 -8.83
N TYR A 9 -3.46 2.78 -8.19
CA TYR A 9 -2.15 3.27 -8.56
C TYR A 9 -1.18 2.92 -7.44
N ASP A 10 -0.10 2.25 -7.81
CA ASP A 10 1.07 2.08 -6.96
C ASP A 10 1.54 3.46 -6.49
N ALA A 11 1.35 3.76 -5.22
CA ALA A 11 1.86 5.00 -4.65
C ALA A 11 3.39 4.96 -4.67
N ILE A 12 4.00 5.64 -5.63
CA ILE A 12 5.45 5.86 -5.64
C ILE A 12 5.73 6.98 -4.63
N LEU A 13 6.06 6.57 -3.40
CA LEU A 13 6.42 7.50 -2.35
C LEU A 13 7.82 8.05 -2.62
N GLY A 14 7.87 9.33 -2.97
CA GLY A 14 9.13 10.05 -3.13
C GLY A 14 9.85 10.21 -1.79
N MET A 15 11.18 10.09 -1.81
CA MET A 15 12.02 10.26 -0.62
C MET A 15 11.80 11.60 0.09
N ASP A 16 11.49 12.68 -0.63
CA ASP A 16 11.25 13.99 -0.03
C ASP A 16 9.98 14.05 0.82
N TRP A 17 9.00 13.20 0.54
CA TRP A 17 7.80 13.08 1.38
C TRP A 17 8.05 12.22 2.63
N LEU A 18 8.92 11.22 2.52
CA LEU A 18 9.26 10.30 3.62
C LEU A 18 10.33 10.87 4.58
N LYS A 19 11.20 11.75 4.11
CA LYS A 19 12.28 12.36 4.92
C LYS A 19 11.77 13.01 6.23
N PRO A 20 10.70 13.83 6.23
CA PRO A 20 10.16 14.42 7.45
C PRO A 20 9.57 13.38 8.42
N GLN A 21 9.20 12.20 7.93
CA GLN A 21 8.60 11.12 8.70
C GLN A 21 9.66 10.17 9.28
N SER A 22 10.95 10.50 9.15
CA SER A 22 12.02 9.79 9.84
C SER A 22 11.92 9.98 11.37
N PRO A 23 12.13 8.94 12.18
CA PRO A 23 12.57 7.59 11.82
C PRO A 23 11.43 6.70 11.30
N MET A 24 11.77 5.78 10.39
CA MET A 24 10.84 4.78 9.85
C MET A 24 11.39 3.36 9.98
N VAL A 25 10.51 2.38 10.14
CA VAL A 25 10.81 0.95 10.23
C VAL A 25 10.33 0.26 8.96
N CYS A 26 11.25 -0.30 8.19
CA CYS A 26 10.95 -1.04 6.96
C CYS A 26 11.13 -2.55 7.19
N HIS A 27 10.08 -3.33 6.96
CA HIS A 27 10.15 -4.78 6.86
C HIS A 27 10.03 -5.18 5.40
N TRP A 28 11.17 -5.36 4.73
CA TRP A 28 11.25 -5.66 3.31
C TRP A 28 10.59 -6.99 2.94
N GLU A 29 10.81 -8.04 3.74
CA GLU A 29 10.22 -9.37 3.54
C GLU A 29 8.69 -9.31 3.47
N HIS A 30 8.09 -8.65 4.47
CA HIS A 30 6.64 -8.52 4.58
C HIS A 30 6.08 -7.31 3.79
N LYS A 31 6.98 -6.57 3.12
CA LYS A 31 6.70 -5.35 2.38
C LYS A 31 5.91 -4.33 3.22
N THR A 32 6.29 -4.11 4.47
CA THR A 32 5.64 -3.11 5.33
C THR A 32 6.58 -1.97 5.68
N MET A 33 6.02 -0.78 5.88
CA MET A 33 6.73 0.40 6.34
C MET A 33 5.92 1.09 7.45
N GLU A 34 6.56 1.45 8.54
CA GLU A 34 5.94 2.13 9.67
C GLU A 34 6.69 3.41 10.02
N PHE A 35 5.96 4.50 10.28
CA PHE A 35 6.51 5.80 10.69
C PHE A 35 5.50 6.58 11.52
N ASP A 36 5.96 7.62 12.20
CA ASP A 36 5.09 8.55 12.91
C ASP A 36 4.84 9.81 12.04
N ASP A 37 3.57 10.13 11.83
CA ASP A 37 3.09 11.30 11.10
C ASP A 37 2.18 12.12 12.03
N GLU A 38 2.62 13.32 12.40
CA GLU A 38 1.88 14.21 13.31
C GLU A 38 1.43 13.53 14.63
N GLY A 39 2.27 12.64 15.19
CA GLY A 39 1.97 11.90 16.42
C GLY A 39 1.05 10.69 16.21
N ARG A 40 0.74 10.32 14.97
CA ARG A 40 0.01 9.12 14.60
C ARG A 40 0.94 8.11 13.96
N ARG A 41 0.88 6.87 14.44
CA ARG A 41 1.59 5.77 13.81
C ARG A 41 0.88 5.35 12.53
N VAL A 42 1.57 5.48 11.41
CA VAL A 42 1.10 5.05 10.10
C VAL A 42 1.82 3.76 9.72
N LYS A 43 1.06 2.78 9.24
CA LYS A 43 1.59 1.52 8.69
C LYS A 43 1.13 1.35 7.25
N LEU A 44 2.09 1.27 6.36
CA LEU A 44 1.88 0.93 4.96
C LEU A 44 2.12 -0.56 4.75
N GLN A 45 1.23 -1.19 3.99
CA GLN A 45 1.31 -2.60 3.60
C GLN A 45 1.41 -2.66 2.08
N GLY A 46 2.51 -3.21 1.58
CA GLY A 46 2.66 -3.52 0.17
C GLY A 46 1.61 -4.54 -0.27
N VAL A 47 1.15 -4.42 -1.51
CA VAL A 47 0.17 -5.34 -2.10
C VAL A 47 0.75 -6.74 -2.06
N GLN A 48 0.15 -7.63 -1.27
CA GLN A 48 0.31 -9.05 -1.48
C GLN A 48 -0.48 -9.36 -2.74
N SER A 49 0.17 -9.93 -3.75
CA SER A 49 -0.54 -10.51 -4.87
C SER A 49 -1.46 -11.59 -4.31
N SER A 50 -2.70 -11.23 -4.00
CA SER A 50 -3.77 -12.21 -3.94
C SER A 50 -3.70 -12.87 -5.30
N SER A 51 -3.45 -14.17 -5.38
CA SER A 51 -3.73 -14.92 -6.58
C SER A 51 -5.20 -14.65 -6.88
N ARG A 52 -5.47 -13.67 -7.75
CA ARG A 52 -6.80 -13.44 -8.28
C ARG A 52 -7.08 -14.72 -9.04
N ALA A 53 -7.85 -15.63 -8.43
CA ALA A 53 -8.44 -16.71 -9.17
C ALA A 53 -9.22 -16.03 -10.30
N VAL A 54 -8.71 -16.12 -11.52
CA VAL A 54 -9.41 -15.66 -12.70
C VAL A 54 -10.62 -16.58 -12.80
N THR A 55 -11.77 -16.11 -12.34
CA THR A 55 -13.02 -16.83 -12.57
C THR A 55 -13.31 -16.70 -14.05
N GLU A 56 -13.04 -17.77 -14.78
CA GLU A 56 -13.44 -17.92 -16.18
C GLU A 56 -14.96 -17.75 -16.25
N LEU A 57 -15.42 -16.70 -16.91
CA LEU A 57 -16.85 -16.51 -17.17
C LEU A 57 -17.27 -17.62 -18.12
N LEU A 58 -17.92 -18.67 -17.59
CA LEU A 58 -18.57 -19.68 -18.43
C LEU A 58 -19.65 -18.96 -19.25
N LEU A 59 -19.38 -18.83 -20.55
CA LEU A 59 -20.33 -18.35 -21.57
C LEU A 59 -21.42 -19.40 -21.82
N SER A 60 -22.11 -19.82 -20.76
CA SER A 60 -23.34 -20.60 -20.87
C SER A 60 -24.50 -19.65 -20.59
N ASN A 61 -24.88 -18.91 -21.63
CA ASN A 61 -26.26 -18.56 -22.01
C ASN A 61 -26.21 -17.49 -23.13
N PHE A 62 -25.87 -17.92 -24.34
CA PHE A 62 -26.38 -17.33 -25.58
C PHE A 62 -27.17 -18.42 -26.31
#